data_AF-A0A9E2MG42-F1
#
_entry.id   AF-A0A9E2MG42-F1
#
_cell.length_a   1.000
_cell.length_b   1.000
_cell.length_c   1.000
_cell.angle_alpha   90.00
_cell.angle_beta   90.00
_cell.angle_gamma   90.00
#
_symmetry.space_group_name_H-M   'P 1'
#
loop_
_entity.id
_entity.type
_entity.pdbx_description
1 polymer ?
#
loop_
_entity_poly.entity_id
_entity_poly.type
_entity_poly.pdbx_seq_one_letter_code
_entity_poly.pdbx_strand_id
1 'polypeptide(L)' 'MIAEAMVVTAMQRKESRGVHYREDYPMRNDKLFDSASYILQLQHNYMKVTFENAAPNNIWYNIKKTLKIQ' A
#
# COMPACT_ATOMS: atom_id res chain seq x y z
N MET A 1 8.23 15.15 10.84
CA MET A 1 7.28 14.87 9.74
C MET A 1 7.53 13.51 9.11
N ILE A 2 8.65 13.26 8.41
CA ILE A 2 8.87 11.95 7.73
C ILE A 2 8.88 10.78 8.70
N ALA A 3 9.59 10.88 9.83
CA ALA A 3 9.62 9.81 10.83
C ALA A 3 8.21 9.46 11.36
N GLU A 4 7.39 10.48 11.63
CA GLU A 4 6.02 10.31 12.10
C GLU A 4 5.15 9.63 11.04
N ALA A 5 5.29 10.05 9.78
CA ALA A 5 4.62 9.44 8.64
C ALA A 5 4.96 7.94 8.51
N MET A 6 6.24 7.60 8.68
CA MET A 6 6.71 6.21 8.70
C MET A 6 6.07 5.40 9.83
N VAL A 7 6.08 5.94 11.05
CA VAL A 7 5.51 5.26 12.24
C VAL A 7 4.00 5.08 12.10
N VAL A 8 3.25 6.12 11.73
CA VAL A 8 1.79 6.04 11.55
C VAL A 8 1.42 5.03 10.46
N THR A 9 2.17 5.02 9.36
CA THR A 9 1.95 4.04 8.28
C THR A 9 2.24 2.61 8.73
N ALA A 10 3.34 2.39 9.47
CA ALA A 10 3.68 1.09 10.03
C ALA A 10 2.62 0.58 11.01
N MET A 11 2.06 1.47 11.84
CA MET A 11 0.97 1.13 12.77
C MET A 11 -0.30 0.70 12.03
N GLN A 12 -0.66 1.38 10.94
CA GLN A 12 -1.87 1.07 10.17
C GLN A 12 -1.71 -0.17 9.26
N ARG A 13 -0.49 -0.47 8.79
CA ARG A 13 -0.20 -1.63 7.96
C ARG A 13 -0.07 -2.90 8.81
N LYS A 14 -1.20 -3.62 8.94
CA LYS A 14 -1.37 -4.82 9.77
C LYS A 14 -0.97 -6.11 9.05
N GLU A 15 0.28 -6.16 8.61
CA GLU A 15 0.93 -7.35 8.04
C GLU A 15 2.43 -7.32 8.35
N SER A 16 3.11 -8.41 8.02
CA SER A 16 4.57 -8.45 7.91
C SER A 16 5.00 -8.66 6.46
N ARG A 17 5.87 -7.77 5.94
CA ARG A 17 6.40 -7.82 4.56
C ARG A 17 7.79 -7.19 4.48
N GLY A 18 8.78 -7.97 4.05
CA GLY A 18 10.15 -7.49 3.92
C GLY A 18 10.71 -7.02 5.27
N VAL A 19 11.18 -5.77 5.34
CA VAL A 19 11.74 -5.17 6.56
C VAL A 19 10.69 -4.71 7.57
N HIS A 20 9.42 -4.62 7.18
CA HIS A 20 8.31 -4.30 8.10
C HIS A 20 7.80 -5.59 8.72
N TYR A 21 8.28 -5.92 9.92
CA TYR A 21 7.84 -7.10 10.69
C TYR A 21 7.03 -6.68 11.92
N ARG A 22 5.98 -7.45 12.21
CA ARG A 22 5.07 -7.25 13.33
C ARG A 22 4.76 -8.58 13.99
N GLU A 23 5.05 -8.71 15.28
CA GLU A 23 4.73 -9.91 16.05
C GLU A 23 3.21 -10.13 16.15
N ASP A 24 2.41 -9.06 16.20
CA ASP A 24 0.95 -9.12 16.27
C ASP A 24 0.27 -9.36 14.90
N TYR A 25 1.02 -9.23 13.80
CA TYR A 25 0.58 -9.57 12.43
C TYR A 25 1.75 -10.22 11.66
N PRO A 26 2.15 -11.45 12.01
CA PRO A 26 3.39 -12.06 11.51
C PRO A 26 3.31 -12.50 10.04
N MET A 27 2.09 -12.60 9.50
CA MET A 27 1.85 -13.05 8.14
C MET A 27 1.69 -11.87 7.17
N ARG A 28 2.11 -12.08 5.93
CA ARG A 28 1.80 -11.21 4.79
C ARG A 28 0.30 -11.25 4.48
N ASN A 29 -0.30 -10.12 4.12
CA ASN A 29 -1.72 -10.02 3.79
C ASN A 29 -1.94 -9.26 2.46
N ASP A 30 -1.80 -10.00 1.37
CA ASP A 30 -1.95 -9.45 0.01
C ASP A 30 -3.36 -8.94 -0.30
N LYS A 31 -4.39 -9.48 0.36
CA LYS A 31 -5.77 -9.03 0.14
C LYS A 31 -5.97 -7.55 0.51
N LEU A 32 -5.28 -7.09 1.55
CA LEU A 32 -5.44 -5.72 2.07
C LEU A 32 -4.26 -4.80 1.74
N PHE A 33 -3.07 -5.38 1.54
CA PHE A 33 -1.83 -4.61 1.49
C PHE A 33 -0.93 -4.98 0.31
N ASP A 34 -1.41 -5.63 -0.75
CA ASP A 34 -0.61 -5.82 -1.98
C ASP A 34 -0.48 -4.53 -2.82
N SER A 35 -0.16 -3.43 -2.14
CA SER A 35 -0.10 -2.08 -2.66
C SER A 35 0.88 -1.25 -1.85
N ALA A 36 1.32 -0.14 -2.44
CA ALA A 36 2.08 0.88 -1.75
C ALA A 36 1.22 1.59 -0.68
N SER A 37 1.86 2.06 0.38
CA SER A 37 1.23 2.96 1.35
C SER A 37 1.37 4.40 0.86
N TYR A 38 0.25 5.14 0.80
CA TYR A 38 0.21 6.55 0.47
C TYR A 38 -0.12 7.37 1.70
N ILE A 39 0.52 8.52 1.84
CA ILE A 39 0.37 9.40 3.00
C ILE A 39 0.03 10.80 2.48
N LEU A 40 -1.08 11.34 2.97
CA LEU A 40 -1.51 12.72 2.71
C LEU A 40 -1.48 13.49 4.02
N GLN A 41 -0.60 14.50 4.11
CA GLN A 41 -0.61 15.44 5.22
C GLN A 41 -1.78 16.42 5.03
N LEU A 42 -2.72 16.43 5.97
CA LEU A 42 -3.90 17.30 5.91
C LEU A 42 -3.68 18.58 6.71
N GLN A 43 -3.11 18.46 7.91
CA GLN A 43 -2.75 19.58 8.81
C GLN A 43 -1.54 19.17 9.67
N HIS A 44 -0.98 20.08 10.47
CA HIS A 44 0.10 19.75 11.41
C HIS A 44 -0.34 18.58 12.33
N ASN A 45 0.46 17.50 12.39
CA ASN A 45 0.16 16.24 13.12
C ASN A 45 -1.09 15.47 12.67
N TYR A 46 -1.72 15.84 11.55
CA TYR A 46 -2.87 15.11 11.00
C TYR A 46 -2.54 14.56 9.60
N MET A 47 -2.41 13.23 9.54
CA MET A 47 -2.08 12.49 8.32
C MET A 47 -3.17 11.46 8.00
N LYS A 48 -3.51 11.36 6.72
CA LYS A 48 -4.35 10.29 6.18
C LYS A 48 -3.44 9.28 5.48
N VAL A 49 -3.50 8.02 5.91
CA VAL A 49 -2.81 6.91 5.24
C VAL A 49 -3.83 6.12 4.43
N THR A 50 -3.48 5.77 3.20
CA THR A 50 -4.28 4.89 2.33
C THR A 50 -3.40 3.80 1.73
N PHE A 51 -3.99 2.64 1.50
CA PHE A 51 -3.34 1.48 0.89
C PHE A 51 -4.00 1.14 -0.44
N GLU A 52 -4.57 2.14 -1.13
CA GLU A 52 -5.28 1.90 -2.39
C GLU A 52 -4.39 1.10 -3.33
N ASN A 53 -4.97 0.05 -3.91
CA ASN A 53 -4.40 -0.67 -5.04
C ASN A 53 -4.24 0.33 -6.19
N ALA A 54 -3.12 1.04 -6.24
CA ALA A 54 -2.70 1.88 -7.36
C ALA A 54 -2.27 0.98 -8.52
N ALA A 55 -3.17 0.11 -8.97
CA ALA A 55 -3.76 0.21 -10.29
C ALA A 55 -4.57 -1.08 -10.54
N PRO A 56 -5.69 -0.98 -11.27
CA PRO A 56 -6.01 -2.01 -12.24
C PRO A 56 -4.99 -1.95 -13.40
N ASN A 57 -3.69 -2.12 -13.12
CA ASN A 57 -2.68 -2.28 -14.18
C ASN A 57 -2.98 -3.52 -15.03
N ASN A 58 -3.77 -4.44 -14.46
CA ASN A 58 -4.32 -5.58 -15.17
C ASN A 58 -5.38 -5.18 -16.20
N ILE A 59 -6.08 -4.05 -16.11
CA ILE A 59 -7.12 -3.71 -17.09
C ILE A 59 -6.49 -3.34 -18.43
N TRP A 60 -5.53 -2.41 -18.47
CA TRP A 60 -4.87 -2.03 -19.72
C TRP A 60 -4.01 -3.16 -20.28
N TYR A 61 -3.30 -3.89 -19.40
CA TYR A 61 -2.56 -5.09 -19.78
C TYR A 61 -3.47 -6.17 -20.38
N ASN A 62 -4.63 -6.44 -19.76
CA ASN A 62 -5.60 -7.43 -20.27
C ASN A 62 -6.28 -6.96 -21.55
N ILE A 63 -6.58 -5.66 -21.70
CA ILE A 63 -7.13 -5.10 -22.94
C ILE A 63 -6.12 -5.27 -24.09
N LYS A 64 -4.84 -4.91 -23.88
CA LYS A 64 -3.78 -5.11 -24.88
C LYS A 64 -3.62 -6.57 -25.27
N LYS A 65 -3.64 -7.47 -24.28
CA LYS A 65 -3.51 -8.92 -24.49
C LYS A 65 -4.68 -9.49 -25.30
N THR A 66 -5.91 -9.08 -25.01
CA THR A 66 -7.10 -9.53 -25.75
C THR A 66 -7.16 -8.95 -27.17
N LEU A 67 -6.66 -7.73 -27.38
CA LEU A 67 -6.62 -7.09 -28.70
C LEU A 67 -5.40 -7.48 -29.55
N LYS A 68 -4.47 -8.31 -29.05
CA LYS A 68 -3.20 -8.69 -29.73
C LYS A 68 -2.39 -7.51 -30.28
N ILE A 69 -2.47 -6.36 -29.62
CA ILE A 69 -1.67 -5.18 -30.03
C ILE A 69 -0.28 -5.37 -29.39
N GLN A 70 0.73 -5.63 -30.21
CA GLN A 70 2.15 -5.74 -29.82
C GLN A 70 2.68 -4.40 -29.31
#